data_AF-A0A2X1JLU9-F1
#
_entry.id   AF-A0A2X1JLU9-F1
#
_cell.length_a   1.000
_cell.length_b   1.000
_cell.length_c   1.000
_cell.angle_alpha   90.00
_cell.angle_beta   90.00
_cell.angle_gamma   90.00
#
_symmetry.space_group_name_H-M   'P 1'
#
loop_
_entity.id
_entity.type
_entity.pdbx_description
1 polymer ?
#
loop_
_entity_poly.entity_id
_entity_poly.type
_entity_poly.pdbx_seq_one_letter_code
_entity_poly.pdbx_strand_id
1 'polypeptide(L)'
;MRARLTFDGDHLATIVNMENNRQFGFFRLDPRLITMISSPNGEQRLFVPRSGFPDFAGGYFAGDRRPSFLRAWTASASTPSDVRCWQT
;
A
#
# COMPACT_ATOMS: atom_id res chain seq x y z
N MET A 1 3.87 -9.80 -10.57
CA MET A 1 4.92 -10.64 -9.97
C MET A 1 4.30 -11.78 -9.19
N ARG A 2 4.50 -13.01 -9.65
CA ARG A 2 4.12 -14.23 -8.93
C ARG A 2 5.37 -15.10 -8.78
N ALA A 3 5.64 -15.57 -7.56
CA ALA A 3 6.80 -16.41 -7.27
C ALA A 3 6.35 -17.77 -6.73
N ARG A 4 7.10 -18.82 -7.04
CA ARG A 4 6.97 -20.16 -6.46
C ARG A 4 8.10 -20.37 -5.46
N LEU A 5 7.74 -20.70 -4.23
CA LEU A 5 8.67 -21.09 -3.18
C LEU A 5 8.66 -22.61 -3.08
N THR A 6 9.81 -23.25 -3.26
CA THR A 6 9.97 -24.70 -3.08
C THR A 6 10.77 -24.94 -1.80
N PHE A 7 10.24 -25.77 -0.90
CA PHE A 7 10.86 -26.14 0.37
C PHE A 7 11.38 -27.56 0.30
N ASP A 8 12.52 -27.81 0.94
CA ASP A 8 13.07 -29.14 1.16
C ASP A 8 13.25 -29.34 2.67
N GLY A 9 12.35 -30.11 3.29
CA GLY A 9 12.25 -30.19 4.76
C GLY A 9 12.04 -28.80 5.40
N ASP A 10 12.97 -28.40 6.26
CA ASP A 10 12.89 -27.19 7.09
C ASP A 10 13.54 -25.94 6.44
N HIS A 11 14.02 -26.04 5.20
CA HIS A 11 14.69 -24.94 4.52
C HIS A 11 14.07 -24.60 3.16
N LEU A 12 14.19 -23.33 2.78
CA LEU A 12 13.77 -22.84 1.47
C LEU A 12 14.82 -23.22 0.43
N ALA A 13 14.46 -24.11 -0.50
CA ALA A 13 15.38 -24.62 -1.51
C ALA A 13 15.46 -23.68 -2.73
N THR A 14 14.31 -23.24 -3.28
CA THR A 14 14.29 -22.38 -4.48
C THR A 14 13.17 -21.35 -4.45
N ILE A 15 13.45 -20.20 -5.06
CA ILE A 15 12.48 -19.15 -5.34
C ILE A 15 12.48 -18.92 -6.85
N VAL A 16 11.38 -19.25 -7.52
CA VAL A 16 11.28 -19.15 -8.98
C VAL A 16 10.25 -18.09 -9.35
N ASN A 17 10.61 -17.17 -10.25
CA ASN A 17 9.66 -16.27 -10.87
C ASN A 17 8.79 -17.05 -11.86
N MET A 18 7.47 -17.07 -11.67
CA MET A 18 6.57 -17.80 -12.57
C MET A 18 6.33 -17.08 -13.90
N GLU A 19 6.74 -15.82 -14.03
CA GLU A 19 6.57 -15.05 -15.28
C GLU A 19 7.64 -15.42 -16.32
N ASN A 20 8.85 -15.77 -15.88
CA ASN A 20 9.97 -16.07 -16.78
C ASN A 20 10.76 -17.34 -16.40
N ASN A 21 10.29 -18.08 -15.40
CA ASN A 21 10.90 -19.31 -14.88
C ASN A 21 12.37 -19.16 -14.43
N ARG A 22 12.83 -17.94 -14.10
CA ARG A 22 14.17 -17.70 -13.56
C ARG A 22 14.16 -17.76 -12.04
N GLN A 23 15.28 -18.21 -11.47
CA GLN A 23 15.47 -18.23 -10.02
C GLN A 23 15.81 -16.82 -9.49
N PHE A 24 15.17 -16.42 -8.39
CA PHE A 24 15.52 -15.23 -7.64
C PHE A 24 16.58 -15.55 -6.58
N GLY A 25 17.55 -14.65 -6.40
CA GLY A 25 18.52 -14.75 -5.30
C GLY A 25 17.92 -14.36 -3.94
N PHE A 26 16.89 -13.52 -3.93
CA PHE A 26 16.14 -13.14 -2.73
C PHE A 26 14.72 -12.68 -3.11
N PHE A 27 13.79 -12.76 -2.16
CA PHE A 27 12.41 -12.29 -2.32
C PHE A 27 12.06 -11.34 -1.18
N ARG A 28 11.55 -10.15 -1.51
CA ARG A 28 11.12 -9.15 -0.50
C ARG A 28 9.67 -9.41 -0.14
N LEU A 29 9.39 -9.49 1.15
CA LEU A 29 8.04 -9.52 1.68
C LEU A 29 7.66 -8.11 2.13
N ASP A 30 6.48 -7.67 1.73
CA ASP A 30 5.97 -6.37 2.16
C ASP A 30 5.70 -6.42 3.67
N PRO A 31 6.20 -5.42 4.43
CA PRO A 31 5.98 -5.38 5.86
C PRO A 31 4.49 -5.21 6.17
N ARG A 32 4.04 -5.80 7.27
CA ARG A 32 2.67 -5.62 7.77
C ARG A 32 2.60 -4.38 8.65
N LEU A 33 1.55 -3.56 8.46
CA LEU A 33 1.24 -2.46 9.36
C LEU A 33 0.79 -3.02 10.71
N ILE A 34 1.51 -2.70 11.78
CA ILE A 34 1.19 -3.16 13.14
C ILE A 34 0.28 -2.15 13.85
N THR A 35 0.69 -0.88 13.88
CA THR A 35 -0.07 0.21 14.51
C THR A 35 0.34 1.56 13.93
N MET A 36 -0.44 2.60 14.16
CA MET A 36 -0.03 3.99 13.91
C MET A 36 0.05 4.73 15.24
N ILE A 37 0.94 5.72 15.29
CA ILE A 37 1.04 6.62 16.45
C ILE A 37 -0.29 7.37 16.58
N SER A 38 -0.81 7.44 17.81
CA SER A 38 -2.07 8.12 18.09
C SER A 38 -2.00 9.58 17.64
N SER A 39 -2.98 10.00 16.85
CA SER A 39 -3.09 11.40 16.46
C SER A 39 -3.73 12.22 17.59
N PRO A 40 -3.28 13.47 17.81
CA PRO A 40 -3.87 14.34 18.84
C PRO A 40 -5.33 14.73 18.56
N ASN A 41 -5.75 14.69 17.30
CA ASN A 41 -7.10 15.04 16.87
C ASN A 41 -8.10 13.88 16.96
N GLY A 42 -7.67 12.70 17.43
CA GLY A 42 -8.50 11.51 17.53
C GLY A 42 -8.82 10.83 16.19
N GLU A 43 -8.29 11.34 15.08
CA GLU A 43 -8.50 10.79 13.75
C GLU A 43 -7.22 10.17 13.18
N GLN A 44 -7.30 8.91 12.78
CA GLN A 44 -6.17 8.18 12.19
C GLN A 44 -6.44 7.93 10.71
N ARG A 45 -5.56 8.44 9.83
CA ARG A 45 -5.73 8.39 8.38
C ARG A 45 -4.50 7.78 7.71
N LEU A 46 -4.71 6.74 6.89
CA LEU A 46 -3.68 6.18 6.01
C LEU A 46 -3.93 6.70 4.59
N PHE A 47 -2.98 7.43 4.03
CA PHE A 47 -3.09 7.90 2.65
C PHE A 47 -2.82 6.77 1.67
N VAL A 48 -3.79 6.46 0.82
CA VAL A 48 -3.67 5.51 -0.28
C VAL A 48 -3.99 6.24 -1.58
N PRO A 49 -3.07 6.30 -2.55
CA PRO A 49 -3.34 6.95 -3.83
C PRO A 49 -4.45 6.22 -4.59
N ARG A 50 -5.13 6.93 -5.51
CA ARG A 50 -6.26 6.37 -6.27
C ARG A 50 -5.90 5.10 -7.05
N SER A 51 -4.67 4.98 -7.54
CA SER A 51 -4.16 3.77 -8.23
C SER A 51 -4.00 2.55 -7.32
N GLY A 52 -3.97 2.75 -6.00
CA GLY A 52 -3.90 1.67 -5.01
C GLY A 52 -5.26 1.11 -4.62
N PHE A 53 -6.36 1.72 -5.06
CA PHE A 53 -7.70 1.19 -4.85
C PHE A 53 -8.09 0.26 -6.01
N PRO A 54 -8.59 -0.97 -5.73
CA PRO A 54 -9.07 -1.85 -6.79
C PRO A 54 -10.32 -1.26 -7.46
N ASP A 55 -10.42 -1.36 -8.79
CA ASP A 55 -11.49 -0.74 -9.57
C ASP A 55 -12.90 -1.17 -9.14
N PHE A 56 -13.06 -2.41 -8.67
CA PHE A 56 -14.33 -2.91 -8.14
C PHE A 56 -14.76 -2.20 -6.84
N ALA A 57 -13.82 -1.71 -6.03
CA ALA A 57 -14.13 -0.88 -4.86
C ALA A 57 -14.64 0.51 -5.26
N GLY A 58 -14.25 1.02 -6.43
CA GLY A 58 -14.79 2.24 -7.02
C GLY A 58 -16.31 2.18 -7.26
N GLY A 59 -16.87 0.99 -7.44
CA GLY A 59 -18.31 0.77 -7.59
C GLY A 59 -19.12 1.08 -6.33
N TYR A 60 -18.55 0.87 -5.13
CA TYR A 60 -19.24 1.20 -3.87
C TYR A 60 -19.31 2.72 -3.62
N PHE A 61 -18.41 3.50 -4.21
CA PHE A 61 -18.48 4.97 -4.19
C PHE A 61 -19.49 5.55 -5.20
N ALA A 62 -20.04 4.74 -6.11
CA ALA A 62 -21.06 5.20 -7.06
C ALA A 62 -22.43 5.46 -6.40
N GLY A 63 -22.67 4.87 -5.22
CA GLY A 63 -23.90 5.06 -4.44
C GLY A 63 -23.95 6.34 -3.60
N ASP A 64 -22.80 6.96 -3.32
CA ASP A 64 -22.72 8.10 -2.40
C ASP A 64 -22.03 9.31 -3.04
N ARG A 65 -22.53 9.72 -4.21
CA ARG A 65 -22.23 11.05 -4.78
C ARG A 65 -22.90 12.16 -3.96
N ARG A 66 -22.42 12.37 -2.74
CA ARG A 66 -22.55 13.65 -2.02
C ARG A 66 -21.34 14.51 -2.42
N PRO A 67 -21.51 15.71 -3.02
CA PRO A 67 -20.39 16.51 -3.57
C PRO A 67 -19.45 17.13 -2.51
N SER A 68 -19.53 16.72 -1.25
CA SER A 68 -18.85 17.35 -0.11
C SER A 68 -17.40 16.90 0.06
N PHE A 69 -16.99 15.78 -0.55
CA PHE A 69 -15.67 15.17 -0.32
C PHE A 69 -14.53 15.77 -1.18
N LEU A 70 -14.85 16.72 -2.06
CA LEU A 70 -13.90 17.37 -2.98
C LEU A 70 -13.40 18.73 -2.48
N ARG A 71 -13.51 19.01 -1.18
CA ARG A 71 -12.98 20.25 -0.57
C ARG A 71 -11.76 19.99 0.32
N ALA A 72 -10.86 19.10 -0.11
CA ALA A 72 -9.53 18.94 0.49
C ALA A 72 -8.44 18.55 -0.53
N TRP A 73 -8.69 18.77 -1.83
CA TRP A 73 -7.68 18.66 -2.88
C TRP A 73 -7.26 20.07 -3.31
N THR A 74 -6.74 20.86 -2.37
CA THR A 74 -5.90 22.00 -2.72
C THR A 74 -4.46 21.58 -2.56
N ALA A 75 -3.74 21.68 -3.68
CA ALA A 75 -2.38 21.25 -3.92
C ALA A 75 -1.41 21.47 -2.75
N SER A 76 -0.61 20.45 -2.44
CA SER A 76 0.77 20.68 -2.05
C SER A 76 1.63 19.61 -2.69
N ALA A 77 2.26 19.99 -3.80
CA ALA A 77 3.37 19.25 -4.35
C ALA A 77 4.47 19.21 -3.27
N SER A 78 4.76 18.02 -2.74
CA SER A 78 5.91 17.80 -1.88
C SER A 78 6.80 16.75 -2.52
N THR A 79 8.04 17.17 -2.77
CA THR A 79 9.19 16.37 -3.18
C THR A 79 9.47 15.22 -2.19
N PRO A 80 10.26 14.19 -2.57
CA PRO A 80 10.32 12.92 -1.87
C PRO A 80 11.02 12.93 -0.49
N SER A 81 11.31 14.09 0.09
CA SER A 81 12.09 14.22 1.32
C SER A 81 11.28 14.67 2.55
N ASP A 82 10.02 15.07 2.40
CA ASP A 82 9.21 15.61 3.51
C ASP A 82 8.23 14.59 4.07
N VAL A 83 8.74 13.57 4.75
CA VAL A 83 8.00 12.92 5.85
C VAL A 83 8.17 13.81 7.08
N ARG A 84 7.64 15.04 7.04
CA ARG A 84 7.37 15.82 8.24
C ARG A 84 5.99 15.44 8.72
N CYS A 85 5.96 14.83 9.91
CA CYS A 85 4.76 14.77 10.73
C CYS A 85 4.16 16.18 10.81
N TRP A 86 3.00 16.38 10.20
CA TRP A 86 2.26 17.63 10.37
C TRP A 86 1.74 17.70 11.82
N GLN A 87 2.46 18.45 12.66
CA GLN A 87 1.93 19.25 13.77
C GLN A 87 2.03 20.69 13.26
N THR A 88 1.03 21.56 13.26
CA THR A 88 -0.25 21.71 13.98
C THR A 88 -1.36 22.12 13.02
#